data_AF-A0A914ECI5-F1
#
_entry.id   AF-A0A914ECI5-F1
#
_cell.length_a   1.000
_cell.length_b   1.000
_cell.length_c   1.000
_cell.angle_alpha   90.00
_cell.angle_beta   90.00
_cell.angle_gamma   90.00
#
_symmetry.space_group_name_H-M   'P 1'
#
loop_
_entity.id
_entity.type
_entity.pdbx_description
1 polymer ?
#
loop_
_entity_poly.entity_id
_entity_poly.type
_entity_poly.pdbx_seq_one_letter_code
_entity_poly.pdbx_strand_id
1 'polypeptide(L)'
;MVDFEDYQWIIAQNLGNVATKIRNTLERQHKFKYYYDKNKKAIENKYHMGQSVMLYNPRLPNRKDKKLDWRFFGPIRIEKLENNNALVRPIDKPKVELELVD
;
A
#
# COMPACT_ATOMS: atom_id res chain seq x y z
N MET A 1 24.51 -14.52 -35.57
CA MET A 1 23.15 -15.09 -35.47
C MET A 1 22.98 -15.43 -34.01
N VAL A 2 21.90 -15.02 -33.35
CA VAL A 2 21.66 -15.39 -31.94
C VAL A 2 21.07 -16.79 -31.95
N ASP A 3 21.74 -17.74 -31.32
CA ASP A 3 21.33 -19.14 -31.35
C ASP A 3 20.17 -19.39 -30.36
N PHE A 4 19.38 -20.42 -30.62
CA PHE A 4 18.19 -20.74 -29.83
C PHE A 4 18.52 -20.96 -28.34
N GLU A 5 19.70 -21.51 -28.04
CA GLU A 5 20.20 -21.70 -26.68
C GLU A 5 20.48 -20.37 -25.96
N ASP A 6 20.99 -19.35 -26.67
CA ASP A 6 21.22 -18.01 -26.10
C ASP A 6 19.88 -17.37 -25.68
N TYR A 7 18.83 -17.56 -26.50
CA TYR A 7 17.49 -17.07 -26.15
C TYR A 7 16.93 -17.76 -24.91
N GLN A 8 17.07 -19.08 -24.80
CA GLN A 8 16.62 -19.81 -23.61
C GLN A 8 17.37 -19.35 -22.35
N TRP A 9 18.68 -19.13 -22.47
CA TRP A 9 19.51 -18.64 -21.38
C TRP A 9 19.10 -17.23 -20.93
N ILE A 10 18.88 -16.31 -21.88
CA ILE A 10 18.42 -14.94 -21.59
C ILE A 10 17.05 -14.95 -20.90
N ILE A 11 16.12 -15.80 -21.35
CA ILE A 11 14.79 -15.92 -20.72
C ILE A 11 14.91 -16.47 -19.30
N ALA A 12 15.69 -17.52 -19.09
CA ALA A 12 15.90 -18.11 -17.76
C ALA A 12 16.53 -17.11 -16.78
N GLN A 13 17.54 -16.34 -17.22
CA GLN A 13 18.16 -15.29 -16.43
C GLN A 13 17.17 -14.18 -16.05
N ASN A 14 16.35 -13.75 -17.01
CA ASN A 14 15.33 -12.73 -16.76
C ASN A 14 14.26 -13.23 -15.77
N LEU A 15 13.81 -14.48 -15.89
CA LEU A 15 12.87 -15.08 -14.94
C LEU A 15 13.47 -15.18 -13.54
N GLY A 16 14.73 -15.60 -13.41
CA GLY A 16 15.45 -15.63 -12.13
C GLY A 16 15.57 -14.24 -11.48
N ASN A 17 15.87 -13.23 -12.28
CA ASN A 17 15.94 -11.83 -11.84
C ASN A 17 14.58 -11.26 -11.41
N VAL A 18 13.50 -11.67 -12.07
CA VAL A 18 12.14 -11.29 -11.67
C VAL A 18 11.73 -11.99 -10.38
N ALA A 19 11.99 -13.31 -10.26
CA ALA A 19 11.66 -14.08 -9.07
C ALA A 19 12.37 -13.55 -7.81
N THR A 20 13.66 -13.21 -7.93
CA THR A 20 14.43 -12.61 -6.83
C THR A 20 13.92 -11.22 -6.46
N LYS A 21 13.56 -10.37 -7.44
CA LYS A 21 12.92 -9.06 -7.17
C LYS A 21 11.59 -9.21 -6.46
N ILE A 22 10.74 -10.17 -6.86
CA ILE A 22 9.46 -10.45 -6.22
C ILE A 22 9.67 -10.89 -4.77
N ARG A 23 10.57 -11.85 -4.53
CA ARG A 23 10.89 -12.34 -3.19
C ARG A 23 11.37 -11.23 -2.26
N ASN A 24 12.32 -10.42 -2.72
CA ASN A 24 12.82 -9.27 -1.96
C ASN A 24 11.74 -8.23 -1.65
N THR A 25 10.79 -8.04 -2.57
CA THR A 25 9.66 -7.12 -2.37
C THR A 25 8.70 -7.65 -1.31
N LEU A 26 8.35 -8.94 -1.40
CA LEU A 26 7.50 -9.61 -0.40
C LEU A 26 8.14 -9.56 0.99
N GLU A 27 9.40 -9.93 1.13
CA GLU A 27 10.12 -9.90 2.41
C GLU A 27 10.11 -8.50 3.04
N ARG A 28 10.32 -7.44 2.24
CA ARG A 28 10.19 -6.06 2.73
C ARG A 28 8.77 -5.75 3.19
N GLN A 29 7.75 -6.12 2.41
CA GLN A 29 6.35 -5.90 2.80
C GLN A 29 6.00 -6.58 4.13
N HIS A 30 6.46 -7.82 4.34
CA HIS A 30 6.27 -8.54 5.60
C HIS A 30 6.95 -7.82 6.77
N LYS A 31 8.21 -7.38 6.61
CA LYS A 31 8.93 -6.62 7.66
C LYS A 31 8.22 -5.30 8.00
N PHE A 32 7.74 -4.57 6.99
CA PHE A 32 6.98 -3.34 7.21
C PHE A 32 5.68 -3.60 7.96
N LYS A 33 4.89 -4.59 7.52
CA LYS A 33 3.66 -4.99 8.20
C LYS A 33 3.93 -5.30 9.68
N TYR A 34 4.94 -6.13 9.95
CA TYR A 34 5.33 -6.49 11.32
C TYR A 34 5.70 -5.28 12.18
N TYR A 35 6.49 -4.34 11.65
CA TYR A 35 6.87 -3.13 12.38
C TYR A 35 5.66 -2.27 12.80
N TYR A 36 4.73 -2.02 11.87
CA TYR A 36 3.52 -1.25 12.16
C TYR A 36 2.57 -2.01 13.08
N ASP A 37 2.48 -3.34 12.91
CA ASP A 37 1.69 -4.20 13.79
C ASP A 37 2.24 -4.23 15.22
N LYS A 38 3.57 -4.09 15.42
CA LYS A 38 4.18 -4.04 16.75
C LYS A 38 3.96 -2.69 17.44
N ASN A 39 3.91 -1.60 16.67
CA ASN A 39 3.79 -0.24 17.18
C ASN A 39 2.33 0.27 17.28
N LYS A 40 1.36 -0.66 17.40
CA LYS A 40 -0.10 -0.45 17.40
C LYS A 40 -0.66 0.56 18.43
N LYS A 41 0.10 0.93 19.45
CA LYS A 41 -0.39 1.65 20.65
C LYS A 41 -0.88 3.10 20.43
N ALA A 42 -1.01 3.59 19.20
CA ALA A 42 -1.22 5.02 18.91
C ALA A 42 -2.57 5.37 18.27
N ILE A 43 -3.50 4.43 18.06
CA ILE A 43 -4.70 4.66 17.22
C ILE A 43 -6.00 4.83 18.02
N GLU A 44 -6.14 4.20 19.19
CA GLU A 44 -7.44 4.10 19.91
C GLU A 44 -8.15 5.43 20.19
N ASN A 45 -7.41 6.55 20.30
CA ASN A 45 -8.00 7.89 20.53
C ASN A 45 -7.61 8.94 19.48
N LYS A 46 -6.95 8.54 18.38
CA LYS A 46 -6.42 9.51 17.41
C LYS A 46 -7.40 9.84 16.29
N TYR A 47 -8.29 8.91 15.97
CA TYR A 47 -9.21 9.06 14.84
C TYR A 47 -10.64 8.70 15.23
N HIS A 48 -11.60 9.34 14.57
CA HIS A 48 -13.03 9.08 14.75
C HIS A 48 -13.71 8.77 13.42
N MET A 49 -14.86 8.08 13.50
CA MET A 49 -15.69 7.85 12.32
C MET A 49 -16.10 9.18 11.67
N GLY A 50 -16.15 9.19 10.34
CA GLY A 50 -16.49 10.36 9.55
C GLY A 50 -15.37 11.41 9.40
N GLN A 51 -14.24 11.26 10.10
CA GLN A 51 -13.09 12.15 9.98
C GLN A 51 -12.48 12.09 8.57
N SER A 52 -12.00 13.24 8.09
CA SER A 52 -11.19 13.32 6.86
C SER A 52 -9.72 13.26 7.21
N VAL A 53 -8.99 12.31 6.63
CA VAL A 53 -7.57 12.05 6.89
C VAL A 53 -6.81 11.89 5.58
N MET A 54 -5.50 12.08 5.62
CA MET A 54 -4.61 11.75 4.52
C MET A 54 -3.97 10.39 4.75
N LEU A 55 -3.91 9.55 3.71
CA LEU A 55 -3.22 8.25 3.80
C LEU A 55 -1.72 8.43 3.58
N TYR A 56 -0.92 7.92 4.52
CA TYR A 56 0.54 7.91 4.41
C TYR A 56 1.03 6.65 3.68
N ASN A 57 1.83 6.82 2.63
CA ASN A 57 2.50 5.73 1.94
C ASN A 57 3.96 5.58 2.42
N PRO A 58 4.28 4.53 3.18
CA PRO A 58 5.62 4.32 3.71
C PRO A 58 6.64 3.87 2.65
N ARG A 59 6.20 3.50 1.44
CA ARG A 59 7.07 2.97 0.38
C ARG A 59 7.84 4.06 -0.37
N LEU A 60 7.39 5.32 -0.29
CA LEU A 60 8.04 6.44 -0.96
C LEU A 60 9.16 7.00 -0.09
N PRO A 61 10.28 7.43 -0.70
CA PRO A 61 11.43 7.95 0.03
C PRO A 61 11.07 9.24 0.78
N ASN A 62 11.63 9.36 1.99
CA ASN A 62 11.42 10.51 2.87
C ASN A 62 12.12 11.74 2.26
N ARG A 63 11.37 12.79 1.92
CA ARG A 63 11.93 14.07 1.47
C ARG A 63 12.07 15.04 2.64
N LYS A 64 12.99 16.00 2.51
CA LYS A 64 13.21 17.04 3.53
C LYS A 64 11.98 17.94 3.70
N ASP A 65 11.20 18.14 2.63
CA ASP A 65 10.03 19.00 2.63
C ASP A 65 8.75 18.23 3.01
N LYS A 66 8.23 18.51 4.21
CA LYS A 66 7.10 17.79 4.81
C LYS A 66 5.72 18.30 4.38
N LYS A 67 5.60 19.55 3.92
CA LYS A 67 4.30 20.22 3.70
C LYS A 67 3.58 19.81 2.40
N LEU A 68 4.30 19.26 1.42
CA LEU A 68 3.75 18.79 0.13
C LEU A 68 4.31 17.41 -0.21
N ASP A 69 4.51 16.60 0.83
CA ASP A 69 5.12 15.30 0.65
C ASP A 69 4.14 14.37 -0.08
N TRP A 70 4.57 13.87 -1.24
CA TRP A 70 3.82 12.92 -2.07
C TRP A 70 3.48 11.62 -1.35
N ARG A 71 4.00 11.39 -0.13
CA ARG A 71 3.59 10.31 0.75
C ARG A 71 2.17 10.42 1.26
N PHE A 72 1.62 11.62 1.35
CA PHE A 72 0.27 11.83 1.86
C PHE A 72 -0.71 11.97 0.70
N PHE A 73 -1.71 11.09 0.64
CA PHE A 73 -2.67 11.02 -0.46
C PHE A 73 -4.09 11.36 -0.01
N GLY A 74 -4.65 12.35 -0.71
CA GLY A 74 -6.06 12.74 -0.72
C GLY A 74 -6.61 13.16 0.64
N PRO A 75 -7.76 13.85 0.65
CA PRO A 75 -8.64 13.77 1.79
C PRO A 75 -9.53 12.52 1.62
N ILE A 76 -9.44 11.61 2.59
CA ILE A 76 -10.15 10.33 2.58
C ILE A 76 -10.95 10.24 3.87
N ARG A 77 -12.22 9.86 3.76
CA ARG A 77 -13.15 9.78 4.89
C ARG A 77 -13.14 8.39 5.52
N ILE A 78 -13.09 8.34 6.84
CA ILE A 78 -13.20 7.09 7.61
C ILE A 78 -14.66 6.67 7.70
N GLU A 79 -15.00 5.50 7.16
CA GLU A 79 -16.36 4.94 7.21
C GLU A 79 -16.56 3.98 8.38
N LYS A 80 -15.55 3.14 8.65
CA LYS A 80 -15.58 2.17 9.74
C LYS A 80 -14.20 2.08 10.39
N LEU A 81 -14.16 2.01 11.70
CA LEU A 81 -12.95 1.73 12.48
C LEU A 81 -13.04 0.30 13.04
N GLU A 82 -12.01 -0.49 12.79
CA GLU A 82 -11.88 -1.85 13.29
C GLU A 82 -10.52 -2.01 13.98
N ASN A 83 -10.45 -1.72 15.28
CA ASN A 83 -9.24 -1.79 16.10
C ASN A 83 -8.02 -1.07 15.48
N ASN A 84 -7.28 -1.74 14.59
CA ASN A 84 -6.09 -1.24 13.90
C ASN A 84 -6.29 -0.93 12.42
N ASN A 85 -7.46 -1.25 11.87
CA ASN A 85 -7.80 -1.05 10.48
C ASN A 85 -8.92 -0.01 10.38
N ALA A 86 -8.94 0.68 9.25
CA ALA A 86 -10.02 1.59 8.93
C ALA A 86 -10.51 1.27 7.52
N LEU A 87 -11.82 1.15 7.35
CA LEU A 87 -12.45 1.24 6.04
C LEU A 87 -12.56 2.71 5.68
N VAL A 88 -12.01 3.07 4.52
CA VAL A 88 -11.86 4.47 4.11
C VAL A 88 -12.35 4.66 2.68
N ARG A 89 -12.95 5.83 2.41
CA ARG A 89 -13.49 6.19 1.10
C ARG A 89 -12.98 7.56 0.65
N PRO A 90 -12.55 7.72 -0.62
CA PRO A 90 -12.23 9.04 -1.16
C PRO A 90 -13.44 9.98 -1.08
N ILE A 91 -13.23 11.23 -0.65
CA ILE A 91 -14.33 12.21 -0.52
C ILE A 91 -14.97 12.51 -1.88
N ASP A 92 -14.16 12.52 -2.93
CA ASP A 92 -14.58 12.92 -4.28
C ASP A 92 -15.37 11.86 -5.04
N LYS A 93 -15.44 10.62 -4.54
CA LYS A 93 -16.22 9.56 -5.20
C LYS A 93 -17.63 9.52 -4.62
N PRO A 94 -18.71 9.39 -5.43
CA PRO A 94 -20.05 9.16 -4.92
C PRO A 94 -20.14 7.80 -4.23
N LYS A 95 -21.05 7.67 -3.24
CA LYS A 95 -21.33 6.39 -2.57
C LYS A 95 -22.13 5.54 -3.54
N VAL A 96 -21.53 4.47 -4.06
CA VAL A 96 -22.25 3.49 -4.89
C VAL A 96 -22.94 2.54 -3.93
N GLU A 97 -24.24 2.70 -3.77
CA GLU A 97 -25.07 1.73 -3.05
C GLU A 97 -25.30 0.56 -4.00
N LEU A 98 -24.58 -0.53 -3.79
CA LEU A 98 -24.83 -1.79 -4.48
C LEU A 98 -26.09 -2.39 -3.86
N GLU A 99 -27.24 -2.06 -4.44
CA GLU A 99 -28.47 -2.81 -4.18
C GLU A 99 -28.26 -4.23 -4.70
N LEU A 100 -28.23 -5.19 -3.78
CA LEU A 100 -28.33 -6.61 -4.11
C LEU A 100 -29.75 -6.81 -4.65
N VAL A 101 -29.85 -7.01 -5.96
CA VAL A 101 -31.09 -7.47 -6.58
C VAL A 101 -31.19 -8.96 -6.28
N ASP A 102 -32.17 -9.30 -5.43
CA ASP A 102 -32.57 -10.68 -5.10
C ASP A 102 -33.13 -11.43 -6.33
#